data_AF-A0A409WNL5-F1
#
_entry.id   AF-A0A409WNL5-F1
#
_cell.length_a   1.000
_cell.length_b   1.000
_cell.length_c   1.000
_cell.angle_alpha   90.00
_cell.angle_beta   90.00
_cell.angle_gamma   90.00
#
_symmetry.space_group_name_H-M   'P 1'
#
loop_
_entity.id
_entity.type
_entity.pdbx_description
1 polymer ?
#
loop_
_entity_poly.entity_id
_entity_poly.type
_entity_poly.pdbx_seq_one_letter_code
_entity_poly.pdbx_strand_id
1 'polypeptide(L)'
;MAARCQSFGVTENLVAKSRIREHARYISISTAAKASPVPSVRPSPAPGFQQVPAASNTRLSQPQFDGTGAAPNAPLDHTFVGLSGGQIFHEMMLRHGVKHVFGYPGGTILPVFDAIYQSPHFEFVLPRHEQGAGHMAEGYARVSGLPGIVIVTSGPGATNVITPMQDAMSDGIPLIVFSGQVATSAIGSDAFQEADVVGISRSCTKWNVMVKAIEELPRRINEAFKIATSGRPGPVLVDLPKDVTAGILRTPLPYNATTPGTNLGLPTNPLQMLDPSVDPSLVKQAATMINQAQKPVIYAGNGILSSPAGPKLLAQLAHQGNIPVCTTERQ
;
A
#
# COMPACT_ATOMS: atom_id res chain seq x y z
N MET A 1 -17.11 2.10 70.40
CA MET A 1 -17.99 1.00 70.84
C MET A 1 -18.56 0.36 69.58
N ALA A 2 -18.40 -0.95 69.44
CA ALA A 2 -18.50 -1.72 68.19
C ALA A 2 -19.93 -2.02 67.72
N ALA A 3 -20.02 -2.72 66.57
CA ALA A 3 -21.15 -3.43 65.94
C ALA A 3 -21.96 -2.61 64.92
N ARG A 4 -22.32 -3.09 63.71
CA ARG A 4 -22.29 -4.41 63.07
C ARG A 4 -22.40 -4.18 61.55
N CYS A 5 -21.47 -4.73 60.76
CA CYS A 5 -21.60 -4.83 59.31
C CYS A 5 -22.26 -6.19 59.00
N GLN A 6 -23.49 -6.21 58.49
CA GLN A 6 -24.17 -7.43 58.05
C GLN A 6 -24.40 -7.41 56.53
N SER A 7 -23.66 -8.30 55.87
CA SER A 7 -23.90 -8.99 54.60
C SER A 7 -25.21 -8.70 53.84
N PHE A 8 -25.15 -7.76 52.90
CA PHE A 8 -26.01 -7.73 51.72
C PHE A 8 -25.09 -7.72 50.49
N GLY A 9 -25.06 -8.81 49.71
CA GLY A 9 -24.26 -8.82 48.47
C GLY A 9 -23.84 -10.19 47.94
N VAL A 10 -23.98 -11.26 48.72
CA VAL A 10 -23.56 -12.61 48.27
C VAL A 10 -24.69 -13.38 47.59
N THR A 11 -25.94 -13.21 48.04
CA THR A 11 -27.10 -13.98 47.56
C THR A 11 -27.60 -13.54 46.18
N GLU A 12 -27.66 -12.24 45.88
CA GLU A 12 -28.11 -11.75 44.55
C GLU A 12 -27.15 -12.14 43.42
N ASN A 13 -25.84 -12.09 43.69
CA ASN A 13 -24.82 -12.47 42.71
C ASN A 13 -24.82 -13.97 42.39
N LEU A 14 -25.21 -14.82 43.35
CA LEU A 14 -25.33 -16.27 43.15
C LEU A 14 -26.56 -16.63 42.31
N VAL A 15 -27.70 -15.96 42.52
CA VAL A 15 -28.92 -16.17 41.73
C VAL A 15 -28.76 -15.63 40.30
N ALA A 16 -28.07 -14.51 40.11
CA ALA A 16 -27.76 -14.00 38.78
C ALA A 16 -26.81 -14.94 38.00
N LYS A 17 -25.78 -15.47 38.67
CA LYS A 17 -24.85 -16.44 38.06
C LYS A 17 -25.51 -17.78 37.76
N SER A 18 -26.44 -18.26 38.59
CA SER A 18 -27.16 -19.52 38.31
C SER A 18 -28.10 -19.38 37.10
N ARG A 19 -28.82 -18.25 37.01
CA ARG A 19 -29.71 -17.95 35.87
C ARG A 19 -28.95 -17.84 34.55
N ILE A 20 -27.78 -17.21 34.53
CA ILE A 20 -26.92 -17.12 33.33
C ILE A 20 -26.40 -18.51 32.95
N ARG A 21 -26.06 -19.37 33.92
CA ARG A 21 -25.55 -20.73 33.67
C ARG A 21 -26.64 -21.69 33.17
N GLU A 22 -27.87 -21.57 33.64
CA GLU A 22 -29.02 -22.32 33.11
C GLU A 22 -29.41 -21.85 31.72
N HIS A 23 -29.41 -20.53 31.46
CA HIS A 23 -29.70 -20.00 30.12
C HIS A 23 -28.63 -20.38 29.10
N ALA A 24 -27.34 -20.36 29.49
CA ALA A 24 -26.25 -20.83 28.65
C ALA A 24 -26.33 -22.34 28.36
N ARG A 25 -26.76 -23.16 29.33
CA ARG A 25 -26.98 -24.60 29.12
C ARG A 25 -28.16 -24.90 28.19
N TYR A 26 -29.22 -24.10 28.22
CA TYR A 26 -30.36 -24.29 27.32
C TYR A 26 -30.06 -23.87 25.87
N ILE A 27 -29.24 -22.83 25.67
CA ILE A 27 -28.81 -22.40 24.33
C ILE A 27 -27.89 -23.45 23.67
N SER A 28 -27.15 -24.22 24.45
CA SER A 28 -26.22 -25.24 23.91
C SER A 28 -26.85 -26.61 23.61
N ILE A 29 -28.12 -26.86 23.92
CA ILE A 29 -28.72 -28.21 23.79
C ILE A 29 -29.87 -28.26 22.76
N SER A 30 -30.44 -27.14 22.31
CA SER A 30 -31.69 -27.20 21.52
C SER A 30 -31.56 -27.17 19.99
N THR A 31 -30.37 -27.26 19.39
CA THR A 31 -30.25 -27.19 17.91
C THR A 31 -29.47 -28.33 17.25
N ALA A 32 -28.83 -29.23 18.00
CA ALA A 32 -27.96 -30.25 17.39
C ALA A 32 -28.58 -31.65 17.22
N ALA A 33 -29.74 -31.95 17.81
CA ALA A 33 -30.28 -33.32 17.80
C ALA A 33 -30.97 -33.75 16.49
N LYS A 34 -31.21 -32.82 15.55
CA LYS A 34 -31.85 -33.07 14.25
C LYS A 34 -31.10 -32.49 13.04
N ALA A 35 -29.86 -32.03 13.23
CA ALA A 35 -29.08 -31.50 12.13
C ALA A 35 -28.46 -32.65 11.33
N SER A 36 -29.04 -32.96 10.17
CA SER A 36 -28.36 -33.78 9.16
C SER A 36 -27.15 -32.99 8.63
N PRO A 37 -25.97 -33.61 8.49
CA PRO A 37 -24.82 -32.93 7.90
C PRO A 37 -25.16 -32.57 6.46
N VAL A 38 -25.31 -31.28 6.19
CA VAL A 38 -25.30 -30.77 4.82
C VAL A 38 -23.90 -31.03 4.29
N PRO A 39 -23.71 -31.71 3.16
CA PRO A 39 -22.40 -31.82 2.56
C PRO A 39 -21.83 -30.41 2.40
N SER A 40 -20.62 -30.17 2.90
CA SER A 40 -19.96 -28.88 2.76
C SER A 40 -19.59 -28.68 1.28
N VAL A 41 -20.55 -28.23 0.49
CA VAL A 41 -20.26 -27.72 -0.84
C VAL A 41 -19.67 -26.34 -0.62
N ARG A 42 -18.33 -26.28 -0.50
CA ARG A 42 -17.63 -25.01 -0.64
C ARG A 42 -18.05 -24.45 -2.00
N PRO A 43 -18.62 -23.24 -2.09
CA PRO A 43 -18.93 -22.66 -3.39
C PRO A 43 -17.64 -22.65 -4.20
N SER A 44 -17.73 -23.09 -5.46
CA SER A 44 -16.58 -23.06 -6.36
C SER A 44 -15.98 -21.65 -6.32
N PRO A 45 -14.64 -21.51 -6.21
CA PRO A 45 -13.97 -20.22 -6.32
C PRO A 45 -14.52 -19.45 -7.51
N ALA A 46 -14.53 -18.12 -7.42
CA ALA A 46 -14.91 -17.28 -8.56
C ALA A 46 -14.20 -17.80 -9.83
N PRO A 47 -14.89 -17.96 -10.97
CA PRO A 47 -14.36 -18.68 -12.13
C PRO A 47 -12.97 -18.24 -12.61
N GLY A 48 -12.54 -17.02 -12.26
CA GLY A 48 -11.21 -16.50 -12.59
C GLY A 48 -10.06 -16.90 -11.65
N PHE A 49 -10.32 -17.54 -10.49
CA PHE A 49 -9.28 -17.87 -9.51
C PHE A 49 -8.43 -19.09 -9.91
N GLN A 50 -8.95 -19.96 -10.76
CA GLN A 50 -8.28 -21.20 -11.21
C GLN A 50 -8.20 -21.34 -12.74
N GLN A 51 -8.59 -20.31 -13.50
CA GLN A 51 -8.42 -20.36 -14.94
C GLN A 51 -6.96 -20.15 -15.32
N VAL A 52 -6.35 -21.19 -15.88
CA VAL A 52 -5.15 -21.02 -16.72
C VAL A 52 -5.54 -20.08 -17.85
N PRO A 53 -4.82 -18.97 -18.09
CA PRO A 53 -5.19 -18.00 -19.12
C PRO A 53 -5.36 -18.69 -20.47
N ALA A 54 -6.54 -18.57 -21.07
CA ALA A 54 -6.79 -19.06 -22.42
C ALA A 54 -5.88 -18.28 -23.38
N ALA A 55 -5.03 -19.01 -24.11
CA ALA A 55 -4.30 -18.45 -25.24
C ALA A 55 -5.32 -18.11 -26.34
N SER A 56 -5.60 -16.82 -26.52
CA SER A 56 -6.41 -16.22 -27.60
C SER A 56 -7.76 -15.65 -27.14
N ASN A 57 -7.80 -14.33 -26.94
CA ASN A 57 -8.69 -13.39 -27.66
C ASN A 57 -8.72 -11.97 -27.06
N THR A 58 -7.61 -11.52 -26.51
CA THR A 58 -7.28 -10.10 -26.49
C THR A 58 -5.90 -9.93 -27.09
N ARG A 59 -5.83 -9.35 -28.29
CA ARG A 59 -4.66 -8.54 -28.69
C ARG A 59 -4.67 -7.27 -27.83
N LEU A 60 -4.55 -7.43 -26.52
CA LEU A 60 -3.79 -6.48 -25.76
C LEU A 60 -2.41 -6.60 -26.37
N SER A 61 -1.91 -5.55 -27.01
CA SER A 61 -0.49 -5.45 -27.30
C SER A 61 0.20 -5.80 -25.99
N GLN A 62 0.75 -7.02 -25.89
CA GLN A 62 1.69 -7.32 -24.84
C GLN A 62 2.72 -6.19 -25.00
N PRO A 63 2.92 -5.30 -24.00
CA PRO A 63 4.14 -4.53 -24.03
C PRO A 63 5.22 -5.59 -24.21
N GLN A 64 5.96 -5.50 -25.32
CA GLN A 64 7.19 -6.25 -25.45
C GLN A 64 8.00 -5.85 -24.24
N PHE A 65 7.93 -6.66 -23.19
CA PHE A 65 8.96 -6.72 -22.19
C PHE A 65 10.11 -7.36 -22.95
N ASP A 66 10.86 -6.51 -23.64
CA ASP A 66 12.20 -6.84 -24.08
C ASP A 66 12.92 -7.34 -22.83
N GLY A 67 13.01 -8.66 -22.72
CA GLY A 67 13.45 -9.33 -21.51
C GLY A 67 14.84 -8.85 -21.15
N THR A 68 15.03 -8.36 -19.93
CA THR A 68 16.36 -8.15 -19.30
C THR A 68 17.42 -7.48 -20.19
N GLY A 69 17.01 -6.75 -21.23
CA GLY A 69 17.89 -6.16 -22.21
C GLY A 69 18.41 -4.86 -21.66
N ALA A 70 19.24 -4.92 -20.63
CA ALA A 70 20.18 -3.86 -20.37
C ALA A 70 20.86 -3.55 -21.72
N ALA A 71 20.92 -2.26 -22.10
CA ALA A 71 21.76 -1.87 -23.21
C ALA A 71 23.13 -2.56 -23.03
N PRO A 72 23.76 -3.11 -24.08
CA PRO A 72 24.92 -3.99 -23.94
C PRO A 72 26.12 -3.38 -23.19
N ASN A 73 26.07 -2.07 -22.88
CA ASN A 73 27.06 -1.32 -22.09
C ASN A 73 26.46 -0.56 -20.89
N ALA A 74 25.30 -0.98 -20.35
CA ALA A 74 24.74 -0.33 -19.16
C ALA A 74 25.68 -0.55 -17.95
N PRO A 75 26.03 0.50 -17.18
CA PRO A 75 26.90 0.35 -16.03
C PRO A 75 26.24 -0.58 -15.01
N LEU A 76 27.04 -1.48 -14.44
CA LEU A 76 26.60 -2.45 -13.43
C LEU A 76 26.94 -1.92 -12.03
N ASP A 77 26.03 -2.18 -11.10
CA ASP A 77 26.15 -1.89 -9.67
C ASP A 77 26.42 -3.21 -8.91
N HIS A 78 27.54 -3.22 -8.20
CA HIS A 78 28.00 -4.36 -7.40
C HIS A 78 27.68 -4.20 -5.91
N THR A 79 27.14 -3.06 -5.48
CA THR A 79 26.92 -2.73 -4.06
C THR A 79 25.96 -3.69 -3.34
N PHE A 80 25.06 -4.33 -4.08
CA PHE A 80 24.10 -5.29 -3.52
C PHE A 80 24.58 -6.75 -3.55
N VAL A 81 25.69 -7.05 -4.20
CA VAL A 81 26.18 -8.44 -4.31
C VAL A 81 26.60 -8.96 -2.93
N GLY A 82 26.08 -10.13 -2.56
CA GLY A 82 26.30 -10.75 -1.25
C GLY A 82 25.30 -10.35 -0.18
N LEU A 83 24.39 -9.40 -0.45
CA LEU A 83 23.33 -9.01 0.47
C LEU A 83 22.10 -9.89 0.33
N SER A 84 21.37 -10.07 1.43
CA SER A 84 20.04 -10.68 1.40
C SER A 84 19.01 -9.71 0.83
N GLY A 85 17.86 -10.23 0.38
CA GLY A 85 16.75 -9.38 -0.08
C GLY A 85 16.26 -8.40 1.01
N GLY A 86 16.26 -8.81 2.28
CA GLY A 86 15.99 -7.92 3.41
C GLY A 86 17.01 -6.78 3.56
N GLN A 87 18.30 -7.08 3.39
CA GLN A 87 19.36 -6.06 3.43
C GLN A 87 19.31 -5.11 2.24
N ILE A 88 18.98 -5.64 1.06
CA ILE A 88 18.71 -4.83 -0.14
C ILE A 88 17.53 -3.90 0.11
N PHE A 89 16.43 -4.41 0.69
CA PHE A 89 15.28 -3.60 1.06
C PHE A 89 15.69 -2.45 1.98
N HIS A 90 16.45 -2.75 3.03
CA HIS A 90 16.96 -1.77 3.99
C HIS A 90 17.75 -0.65 3.28
N GLU A 91 18.75 -1.00 2.50
CA GLU A 91 19.57 -0.04 1.74
C GLU A 91 18.73 0.76 0.72
N MET A 92 17.72 0.16 0.10
CA MET A 92 16.82 0.89 -0.78
C MET A 92 15.97 1.93 -0.04
N MET A 93 15.53 1.66 1.20
CA MET A 93 14.86 2.67 2.02
C MET A 93 15.79 3.85 2.31
N LEU A 94 17.08 3.59 2.57
CA LEU A 94 18.09 4.63 2.77
C LEU A 94 18.25 5.49 1.50
N ARG A 95 18.38 4.85 0.32
CA ARG A 95 18.54 5.55 -0.97
C ARG A 95 17.33 6.42 -1.33
N HIS A 96 16.13 6.04 -0.92
CA HIS A 96 14.91 6.85 -1.07
C HIS A 96 14.73 7.90 0.04
N GLY A 97 15.67 8.00 0.98
CA GLY A 97 15.63 8.99 2.05
C GLY A 97 14.51 8.75 3.07
N VAL A 98 14.02 7.51 3.18
CA VAL A 98 12.96 7.14 4.13
C VAL A 98 13.42 7.40 5.56
N LYS A 99 12.56 8.04 6.35
CA LYS A 99 12.82 8.39 7.76
C LYS A 99 11.93 7.67 8.76
N HIS A 100 10.72 7.29 8.34
CA HIS A 100 9.74 6.62 9.20
C HIS A 100 9.13 5.45 8.44
N VAL A 101 8.99 4.33 9.14
CA VAL A 101 8.36 3.13 8.63
C VAL A 101 7.32 2.67 9.64
N PHE A 102 6.11 2.39 9.16
CA PHE A 102 4.99 1.95 9.99
C PHE A 102 4.73 0.48 9.66
N GLY A 103 4.59 -0.38 10.67
CA GLY A 103 4.44 -1.78 10.30
C GLY A 103 4.21 -2.74 11.45
N TYR A 104 3.87 -3.97 11.09
CA TYR A 104 3.62 -5.05 12.03
C TYR A 104 4.33 -6.33 11.58
N PRO A 105 5.11 -6.99 12.46
CA PRO A 105 5.90 -8.16 12.09
C PRO A 105 5.03 -9.40 11.87
N GLY A 106 5.56 -10.37 11.10
CA GLY A 106 4.96 -11.69 10.96
C GLY A 106 5.83 -12.64 10.14
N GLY A 107 5.47 -13.93 10.13
CA GLY A 107 6.35 -15.01 9.69
C GLY A 107 6.89 -14.89 8.27
N THR A 108 6.12 -14.36 7.34
CA THR A 108 6.51 -14.24 5.92
C THR A 108 7.36 -13.02 5.61
N ILE A 109 7.37 -12.01 6.49
CA ILE A 109 8.15 -10.78 6.33
C ILE A 109 9.38 -10.72 7.26
N LEU A 110 9.63 -11.79 8.04
CA LEU A 110 10.76 -11.87 8.97
C LEU A 110 12.13 -11.54 8.36
N PRO A 111 12.50 -12.01 7.15
CA PRO A 111 13.81 -11.68 6.58
C PRO A 111 14.04 -10.16 6.40
N VAL A 112 12.96 -9.41 6.15
CA VAL A 112 13.00 -7.95 6.08
C VAL A 112 13.09 -7.35 7.49
N PHE A 113 12.28 -7.84 8.44
CA PHE A 113 12.32 -7.36 9.83
C PHE A 113 13.67 -7.58 10.50
N ASP A 114 14.32 -8.71 10.24
CA ASP A 114 15.66 -9.02 10.74
C ASP A 114 16.70 -8.05 10.17
N ALA A 115 16.58 -7.68 8.89
CA ALA A 115 17.51 -6.76 8.24
C ALA A 115 17.35 -5.30 8.71
N ILE A 116 16.14 -4.90 9.12
CA ILE A 116 15.86 -3.55 9.64
C ILE A 116 15.96 -3.48 11.17
N TYR A 117 16.18 -4.61 11.84
CA TYR A 117 16.27 -4.68 13.30
C TYR A 117 17.41 -3.79 13.80
N GLN A 118 17.09 -2.86 14.72
CA GLN A 118 18.03 -1.87 15.25
C GLN A 118 18.72 -0.98 14.18
N SER A 119 18.11 -0.85 13.00
CA SER A 119 18.56 0.13 12.00
C SER A 119 18.58 1.55 12.59
N PRO A 120 19.72 2.27 12.52
CA PRO A 120 19.80 3.66 12.97
C PRO A 120 19.28 4.67 11.93
N HIS A 121 18.81 4.21 10.76
CA HIS A 121 18.57 5.08 9.60
C HIS A 121 17.14 5.62 9.50
N PHE A 122 16.17 4.91 10.06
CA PHE A 122 14.77 5.29 10.10
C PHE A 122 14.12 4.79 11.38
N GLU A 123 13.10 5.51 11.83
CA GLU A 123 12.31 5.12 12.99
C GLU A 123 11.23 4.12 12.58
N PHE A 124 11.12 3.04 13.34
CA PHE A 124 10.07 2.06 13.15
C PHE A 124 8.93 2.28 14.15
N VAL A 125 7.72 2.50 13.66
CA VAL A 125 6.52 2.70 14.47
C VAL A 125 5.67 1.43 14.42
N LEU A 126 5.56 0.77 15.57
CA LEU A 126 4.77 -0.46 15.74
C LEU A 126 3.35 -0.11 16.24
N PRO A 127 2.29 -0.26 15.41
CA PRO A 127 0.91 -0.12 15.85
C PRO A 127 0.43 -1.36 16.61
N ARG A 128 -0.84 -1.33 17.04
CA ARG A 128 -1.56 -2.51 17.53
C ARG A 128 -2.33 -3.28 16.46
N HIS A 129 -2.48 -2.70 15.27
CA HIS A 129 -3.19 -3.28 14.13
C HIS A 129 -2.64 -2.70 12.82
N GLU A 130 -2.56 -3.49 11.75
CA GLU A 130 -1.98 -3.07 10.47
C GLU A 130 -2.79 -1.96 9.80
N GLN A 131 -4.11 -1.93 9.99
CA GLN A 131 -4.93 -0.77 9.58
C GLN A 131 -4.40 0.54 10.19
N GLY A 132 -3.98 0.50 11.46
CA GLY A 132 -3.34 1.62 12.12
C GLY A 132 -2.01 1.99 11.48
N ALA A 133 -1.21 1.01 11.03
CA ALA A 133 0.02 1.28 10.28
C ALA A 133 -0.27 2.09 9.00
N GLY A 134 -1.29 1.65 8.24
CA GLY A 134 -1.73 2.34 7.03
C GLY A 134 -2.14 3.79 7.31
N HIS A 135 -3.09 4.01 8.22
CA HIS A 135 -3.58 5.37 8.51
C HIS A 135 -2.53 6.28 9.17
N MET A 136 -1.59 5.73 9.96
CA MET A 136 -0.45 6.51 10.46
C MET A 136 0.48 6.95 9.34
N ALA A 137 0.76 6.06 8.37
CA ALA A 137 1.57 6.37 7.21
C ALA A 137 0.89 7.41 6.30
N GLU A 138 -0.44 7.37 6.19
CA GLU A 138 -1.22 8.40 5.48
C GLU A 138 -1.12 9.77 6.15
N GLY A 139 -1.31 9.83 7.48
CA GLY A 139 -1.13 11.07 8.23
C GLY A 139 0.29 11.63 8.12
N TYR A 140 1.30 10.75 8.18
CA TYR A 140 2.70 11.10 7.94
C TYR A 140 2.90 11.70 6.55
N ALA A 141 2.34 11.08 5.51
CA ALA A 141 2.49 11.53 4.13
C ALA A 141 1.85 12.90 3.89
N ARG A 142 0.66 13.14 4.46
CA ARG A 142 -0.03 14.44 4.36
C ARG A 142 0.74 15.59 5.01
N VAL A 143 1.39 15.33 6.14
CA VAL A 143 2.12 16.37 6.90
C VAL A 143 3.52 16.61 6.33
N SER A 144 4.25 15.53 5.98
CA SER A 144 5.63 15.62 5.52
C SER A 144 5.77 15.93 4.02
N GLY A 145 4.76 15.61 3.22
CA GLY A 145 4.84 15.61 1.76
C GLY A 145 5.71 14.46 1.20
N LEU A 146 6.14 13.52 2.04
CA LEU A 146 6.93 12.35 1.66
C LEU A 146 6.04 11.10 1.61
N PRO A 147 6.41 10.05 0.84
CA PRO A 147 5.63 8.81 0.82
C PRO A 147 5.58 8.13 2.20
N GLY A 148 4.38 7.71 2.60
CA GLY A 148 4.18 6.86 3.77
C GLY A 148 4.60 5.42 3.48
N ILE A 149 5.49 4.86 4.30
CA ILE A 149 6.00 3.49 4.11
C ILE A 149 5.34 2.54 5.11
N VAL A 150 4.70 1.50 4.59
CA VAL A 150 4.02 0.46 5.39
C VAL A 150 4.70 -0.89 5.18
N ILE A 151 5.05 -1.61 6.24
CA ILE A 151 5.56 -2.99 6.18
C ILE A 151 4.66 -3.93 6.99
N VAL A 152 4.07 -4.92 6.34
CA VAL A 152 3.18 -5.89 6.98
C VAL A 152 3.47 -7.32 6.51
N THR A 153 3.02 -8.31 7.29
CA THR A 153 3.12 -9.72 6.91
C THR A 153 2.08 -10.11 5.84
N SER A 154 2.19 -11.33 5.30
CA SER A 154 1.23 -11.91 4.36
C SER A 154 -0.16 -12.14 4.95
N GLY A 155 -1.11 -12.55 4.10
CA GLY A 155 -2.43 -13.00 4.53
C GLY A 155 -3.15 -11.93 5.33
N PRO A 156 -3.45 -12.17 6.63
CA PRO A 156 -4.20 -11.22 7.45
C PRO A 156 -3.56 -9.84 7.55
N GLY A 157 -2.23 -9.76 7.66
CA GLY A 157 -1.54 -8.46 7.79
C GLY A 157 -1.72 -7.58 6.56
N ALA A 158 -1.59 -8.18 5.38
CA ALA A 158 -1.81 -7.53 4.11
C ALA A 158 -3.29 -7.21 3.83
N THR A 159 -4.23 -8.08 4.24
CA THR A 159 -5.66 -7.78 4.08
C THR A 159 -6.16 -6.68 5.02
N ASN A 160 -5.50 -6.48 6.15
CA ASN A 160 -5.84 -5.42 7.11
C ASN A 160 -5.48 -4.01 6.62
N VAL A 161 -4.61 -3.90 5.60
CA VAL A 161 -4.22 -2.60 4.99
C VAL A 161 -5.04 -2.24 3.75
N ILE A 162 -6.01 -3.06 3.35
CA ILE A 162 -6.87 -2.77 2.19
C ILE A 162 -7.67 -1.46 2.38
N THR A 163 -8.22 -1.23 3.58
CA THR A 163 -8.98 -0.02 3.87
C THR A 163 -8.09 1.24 3.79
N PRO A 164 -6.92 1.32 4.45
CA PRO A 164 -5.97 2.42 4.25
C PRO A 164 -5.53 2.61 2.80
N MET A 165 -5.35 1.54 2.03
CA MET A 165 -5.03 1.68 0.60
C MET A 165 -6.19 2.31 -0.17
N GLN A 166 -7.43 1.88 0.06
CA GLN A 166 -8.58 2.51 -0.61
C GLN A 166 -8.74 3.97 -0.20
N ASP A 167 -8.49 4.32 1.06
CA ASP A 167 -8.52 5.70 1.56
C ASP A 167 -7.47 6.56 0.84
N ALA A 168 -6.21 6.13 0.87
CA ALA A 168 -5.11 6.78 0.17
C ALA A 168 -5.35 6.93 -1.33
N MET A 169 -5.99 5.95 -1.99
CA MET A 169 -6.32 6.03 -3.42
C MET A 169 -7.41 7.06 -3.70
N SER A 170 -8.41 7.13 -2.83
CA SER A 170 -9.54 8.06 -2.94
C SER A 170 -9.08 9.50 -2.75
N ASP A 171 -8.13 9.73 -1.85
CA ASP A 171 -7.67 11.06 -1.46
C ASP A 171 -6.39 11.50 -2.17
N GLY A 172 -5.71 10.57 -2.83
CA GLY A 172 -4.49 10.82 -3.58
C GLY A 172 -3.27 11.01 -2.67
N ILE A 173 -3.07 10.11 -1.72
CA ILE A 173 -1.95 10.11 -0.76
C ILE A 173 -0.84 9.17 -1.25
N PRO A 174 0.43 9.59 -1.28
CA PRO A 174 1.53 8.70 -1.64
C PRO A 174 1.78 7.69 -0.52
N LEU A 175 1.31 6.46 -0.70
CA LEU A 175 1.46 5.35 0.25
C LEU A 175 2.16 4.18 -0.45
N ILE A 176 3.15 3.57 0.19
CA ILE A 176 3.88 2.43 -0.37
C ILE A 176 3.78 1.29 0.64
N VAL A 177 3.06 0.24 0.27
CA VAL A 177 2.82 -0.93 1.10
C VAL A 177 3.74 -2.07 0.66
N PHE A 178 4.57 -2.54 1.56
CA PHE A 178 5.36 -3.76 1.41
C PHE A 178 4.70 -4.87 2.23
N SER A 179 4.12 -5.85 1.53
CA SER A 179 3.52 -7.03 2.15
C SER A 179 4.46 -8.22 2.03
N GLY A 180 4.65 -8.96 3.11
CA GLY A 180 5.24 -10.30 3.02
C GLY A 180 4.34 -11.24 2.24
N GLN A 181 4.93 -12.29 1.67
CA GLN A 181 4.21 -13.36 1.00
C GLN A 181 4.83 -14.73 1.33
N VAL A 182 4.04 -15.79 1.18
CA VAL A 182 4.56 -17.16 1.23
C VAL A 182 5.68 -17.37 0.20
N ALA A 183 6.47 -18.44 0.35
CA ALA A 183 7.55 -18.71 -0.60
C ALA A 183 6.98 -18.92 -2.00
N THR A 184 7.73 -18.53 -3.04
CA THR A 184 7.27 -18.64 -4.43
C THR A 184 6.80 -20.05 -4.81
N SER A 185 7.41 -21.09 -4.24
CA SER A 185 7.05 -22.50 -4.43
C SER A 185 5.72 -22.92 -3.79
N ALA A 186 5.18 -22.12 -2.87
CA ALA A 186 3.93 -22.38 -2.15
C ALA A 186 2.77 -21.51 -2.66
N ILE A 187 3.02 -20.58 -3.58
CA ILE A 187 1.98 -19.71 -4.14
C ILE A 187 1.01 -20.55 -5.00
N GLY A 188 -0.29 -20.34 -4.81
CA GLY A 188 -1.38 -21.05 -5.47
C GLY A 188 -1.73 -22.39 -4.83
N SER A 189 -1.21 -22.69 -3.64
CA SER A 189 -1.40 -23.99 -2.96
C SER A 189 -2.34 -23.93 -1.75
N ASP A 190 -2.98 -22.78 -1.51
CA ASP A 190 -3.74 -22.48 -0.29
C ASP A 190 -2.85 -22.63 0.96
N ALA A 191 -1.62 -22.12 0.88
CA ALA A 191 -0.62 -22.23 1.93
C ALA A 191 -1.02 -21.43 3.18
N PHE A 192 -0.40 -21.76 4.32
CA PHE A 192 -0.65 -21.06 5.57
C PHE A 192 -0.37 -19.55 5.43
N GLN A 193 -1.37 -18.73 5.76
CA GLN A 193 -1.33 -17.26 5.62
C GLN A 193 -1.05 -16.77 4.19
N GLU A 194 -1.42 -17.56 3.18
CA GLU A 194 -1.49 -17.11 1.79
C GLU A 194 -2.77 -16.31 1.55
N ALA A 195 -2.64 -15.20 0.83
CA ALA A 195 -3.75 -14.49 0.22
C ALA A 195 -3.28 -13.91 -1.12
N ASP A 196 -4.17 -13.83 -2.11
CA ASP A 196 -3.93 -13.13 -3.37
C ASP A 196 -4.01 -11.61 -3.15
N VAL A 197 -3.04 -11.07 -2.43
CA VAL A 197 -2.97 -9.65 -2.05
C VAL A 197 -2.87 -8.78 -3.31
N VAL A 198 -2.19 -9.26 -4.36
CA VAL A 198 -2.09 -8.56 -5.65
C VAL A 198 -3.46 -8.48 -6.32
N GLY A 199 -4.24 -9.55 -6.31
CA GLY A 199 -5.62 -9.54 -6.81
C GLY A 199 -6.54 -8.62 -5.99
N ILE A 200 -6.51 -8.76 -4.65
CA ILE A 200 -7.37 -8.00 -3.73
C ILE A 200 -7.09 -6.50 -3.82
N SER A 201 -5.81 -6.11 -3.82
CA SER A 201 -5.39 -4.70 -3.81
C SER A 201 -5.43 -4.02 -5.18
N ARG A 202 -5.68 -4.77 -6.26
CA ARG A 202 -5.62 -4.24 -7.64
C ARG A 202 -6.54 -3.03 -7.85
N SER A 203 -7.73 -3.05 -7.24
CA SER A 203 -8.71 -1.97 -7.39
C SER A 203 -8.53 -0.82 -6.42
N CYS A 204 -7.73 -0.99 -5.36
CA CYS A 204 -7.45 0.04 -4.36
C CYS A 204 -5.99 0.51 -4.36
N THR A 205 -5.25 0.25 -5.44
CA THR A 205 -3.88 0.73 -5.66
C THR A 205 -3.73 1.35 -7.04
N LYS A 206 -2.81 2.31 -7.19
CA LYS A 206 -2.39 2.81 -8.50
C LYS A 206 -1.68 1.73 -9.30
N TRP A 207 -0.92 0.90 -8.60
CA TRP A 207 -0.12 -0.17 -9.16
C TRP A 207 0.26 -1.14 -8.05
N ASN A 208 0.34 -2.43 -8.39
CA ASN A 208 0.90 -3.42 -7.52
C ASN A 208 1.72 -4.46 -8.30
N VAL A 209 2.62 -5.12 -7.58
CA VAL A 209 3.49 -6.15 -8.16
C VAL A 209 3.86 -7.18 -7.11
N MET A 210 4.12 -8.40 -7.54
CA MET A 210 4.82 -9.41 -6.74
C MET A 210 6.24 -9.56 -7.27
N VAL A 211 7.21 -9.46 -6.37
CA VAL A 211 8.62 -9.68 -6.68
C VAL A 211 8.88 -11.18 -6.80
N LYS A 212 9.29 -11.63 -7.97
CA LYS A 212 9.53 -13.04 -8.31
C LYS A 212 10.98 -13.46 -8.09
N ALA A 213 11.91 -12.52 -8.15
CA ALA A 213 13.35 -12.79 -8.04
C ALA A 213 14.06 -11.63 -7.33
N ILE A 214 15.14 -11.94 -6.63
CA ILE A 214 15.89 -10.94 -5.84
C ILE A 214 16.51 -9.86 -6.73
N GLU A 215 16.85 -10.20 -7.97
CA GLU A 215 17.45 -9.31 -8.96
C GLU A 215 16.52 -8.15 -9.35
N GLU A 216 15.20 -8.35 -9.29
CA GLU A 216 14.26 -7.28 -9.62
C GLU A 216 13.83 -6.45 -8.41
N LEU A 217 14.18 -6.85 -7.19
CA LEU A 217 13.74 -6.18 -5.96
C LEU A 217 14.09 -4.67 -5.93
N PRO A 218 15.34 -4.23 -6.19
CA PRO A 218 15.67 -2.81 -6.22
C PRO A 218 14.85 -2.03 -7.26
N ARG A 219 14.67 -2.62 -8.45
CA ARG A 219 13.90 -2.01 -9.52
C ARG A 219 12.45 -1.84 -9.08
N ARG A 220 11.80 -2.88 -8.55
CA ARG A 220 10.40 -2.80 -8.11
C ARG A 220 10.17 -1.77 -7.01
N ILE A 221 11.14 -1.61 -6.10
CA ILE A 221 11.09 -0.54 -5.10
C ILE A 221 11.16 0.83 -5.79
N ASN A 222 12.11 1.06 -6.70
CA ASN A 222 12.21 2.32 -7.45
C ASN A 222 10.92 2.63 -8.24
N GLU A 223 10.32 1.62 -8.86
CA GLU A 223 9.05 1.73 -9.57
C GLU A 223 7.91 2.12 -8.62
N ALA A 224 7.84 1.49 -7.45
CA ALA A 224 6.83 1.80 -6.43
C ALA A 224 6.91 3.26 -6.00
N PHE A 225 8.11 3.76 -5.65
CA PHE A 225 8.31 5.17 -5.27
C PHE A 225 7.93 6.13 -6.39
N LYS A 226 8.37 5.85 -7.62
CA LYS A 226 8.05 6.68 -8.79
C LYS A 226 6.54 6.70 -9.07
N ILE A 227 5.85 5.57 -9.03
CA ILE A 227 4.41 5.50 -9.31
C ILE A 227 3.62 6.15 -8.17
N ALA A 228 3.98 5.93 -6.90
CA ALA A 228 3.28 6.51 -5.77
C ALA A 228 3.30 8.05 -5.77
N THR A 229 4.39 8.66 -6.28
CA THR A 229 4.62 10.11 -6.23
C THR A 229 4.36 10.86 -7.54
N SER A 230 4.27 10.17 -8.68
CA SER A 230 4.05 10.81 -9.99
C SER A 230 2.58 11.05 -10.32
N GLY A 231 2.29 12.13 -11.06
CA GLY A 231 0.94 12.53 -11.42
C GLY A 231 0.10 12.84 -10.18
N ARG A 232 -1.14 12.34 -10.13
CA ARG A 232 -1.91 12.29 -8.88
C ARG A 232 -1.26 11.27 -7.95
N PRO A 233 -0.76 11.64 -6.75
CA PRO A 233 -0.17 10.66 -5.83
C PRO A 233 -1.17 9.59 -5.42
N GLY A 234 -0.69 8.45 -4.95
CA GLY A 234 -1.57 7.37 -4.52
C GLY A 234 -0.84 6.13 -4.03
N PRO A 235 -1.59 5.12 -3.56
CA PRO A 235 -1.05 3.93 -2.94
C PRO A 235 -0.52 2.95 -3.97
N VAL A 236 0.56 2.27 -3.64
CA VAL A 236 1.11 1.14 -4.39
C VAL A 236 1.43 -0.01 -3.45
N LEU A 237 1.42 -1.24 -3.96
CA LEU A 237 1.75 -2.44 -3.20
C LEU A 237 2.87 -3.25 -3.86
N VAL A 238 3.87 -3.63 -3.08
CA VAL A 238 4.95 -4.53 -3.49
C VAL A 238 4.89 -5.77 -2.60
N ASP A 239 4.50 -6.89 -3.19
CA ASP A 239 4.39 -8.19 -2.52
C ASP A 239 5.73 -8.91 -2.55
N LEU A 240 6.19 -9.36 -1.38
CA LEU A 240 7.56 -9.81 -1.10
C LEU A 240 7.56 -11.27 -0.61
N PRO A 241 7.74 -12.26 -1.50
CA PRO A 241 7.92 -13.65 -1.10
C PRO A 241 9.08 -13.85 -0.13
N LYS A 242 8.87 -14.68 0.89
CA LYS A 242 9.86 -14.89 1.96
C LYS A 242 11.19 -15.47 1.46
N ASP A 243 11.15 -16.30 0.42
CA ASP A 243 12.33 -16.91 -0.21
C ASP A 243 13.11 -15.92 -1.06
N VAL A 244 12.43 -14.94 -1.67
CA VAL A 244 13.07 -13.82 -2.36
C VAL A 244 13.77 -12.89 -1.37
N THR A 245 13.10 -12.55 -0.27
CA THR A 245 13.67 -11.65 0.77
C THR A 245 14.76 -12.32 1.60
N ALA A 246 14.70 -13.65 1.80
CA ALA A 246 15.77 -14.42 2.43
C ALA A 246 16.93 -14.80 1.48
N GLY A 247 16.70 -14.76 0.16
CA GLY A 247 17.71 -15.07 -0.84
C GLY A 247 18.90 -14.11 -0.78
N ILE A 248 20.07 -14.56 -1.27
CA ILE A 248 21.29 -13.76 -1.36
C ILE A 248 21.53 -13.40 -2.83
N LEU A 249 21.71 -12.11 -3.13
CA LEU A 249 22.00 -11.66 -4.48
C LEU A 249 23.43 -12.04 -4.86
N ARG A 250 23.61 -12.74 -5.99
CA ARG A 250 24.93 -13.22 -6.45
C ARG A 250 25.43 -12.53 -7.70
N THR A 251 24.57 -11.77 -8.37
CA THR A 251 24.85 -11.13 -9.65
C THR A 251 24.77 -9.62 -9.49
N PRO A 252 25.64 -8.86 -10.17
CA PRO A 252 25.53 -7.41 -10.21
C PRO A 252 24.28 -6.99 -11.00
N LEU A 253 23.73 -5.83 -10.65
CA LEU A 253 22.49 -5.33 -11.24
C LEU A 253 22.76 -4.11 -12.13
N PRO A 254 21.90 -3.83 -13.13
CA PRO A 254 21.99 -2.57 -13.87
C PRO A 254 21.87 -1.35 -12.93
N TYR A 255 22.72 -0.34 -13.10
CA TYR A 255 22.77 0.84 -12.22
C TYR A 255 21.45 1.62 -12.15
N ASN A 256 20.68 1.63 -13.24
CA ASN A 256 19.35 2.24 -13.25
C ASN A 256 18.34 1.49 -12.36
N ALA A 257 18.50 0.17 -12.19
CA ALA A 257 17.65 -0.60 -11.30
C ALA A 257 17.93 -0.31 -9.82
N THR A 258 19.13 0.14 -9.48
CA THR A 258 19.60 0.34 -8.10
C THR A 258 19.59 1.80 -7.65
N THR A 259 19.40 2.74 -8.57
CA THR A 259 19.53 4.18 -8.32
C THR A 259 18.19 4.91 -8.51
N PRO A 260 17.62 5.51 -7.44
CA PRO A 260 16.41 6.32 -7.53
C PRO A 260 16.54 7.46 -8.56
N GLY A 261 15.41 7.86 -9.16
CA GLY A 261 15.35 9.01 -10.07
C GLY A 261 15.91 8.75 -11.48
N THR A 262 16.50 7.59 -11.74
CA THR A 262 16.89 7.21 -13.12
C THR A 262 15.65 6.81 -13.94
N ASN A 263 15.73 7.00 -15.26
CA ASN A 263 14.65 6.60 -16.16
C ASN A 263 14.58 5.07 -16.26
N LEU A 264 13.68 4.47 -15.48
CA LEU A 264 13.47 3.02 -15.41
C LEU A 264 12.81 2.40 -16.66
N GLY A 265 12.52 3.20 -17.70
CA GLY A 265 11.75 2.72 -18.86
C GLY A 265 10.40 2.13 -18.47
N LEU A 266 9.81 2.61 -17.36
CA LEU A 266 8.53 2.14 -16.86
C LEU A 266 7.48 2.20 -17.97
N PRO A 267 6.66 1.15 -18.18
CA PRO A 267 5.50 1.26 -19.03
C PRO A 267 4.61 2.35 -18.44
N THR A 268 4.61 3.52 -19.08
CA THR A 268 3.60 4.53 -18.86
C THR A 268 2.27 3.87 -19.14
N ASN A 269 1.37 3.87 -18.16
CA ASN A 269 -0.02 3.53 -18.41
C ASN A 269 -0.45 4.36 -19.64
N PRO A 270 -0.92 3.77 -20.74
CA PRO A 270 -1.31 4.53 -21.92
C PRO A 270 -2.47 5.50 -21.64
N LEU A 271 -3.18 5.34 -20.51
CA LEU A 271 -4.18 6.27 -19.99
C LEU A 271 -3.61 7.38 -19.08
N GLN A 272 -2.39 7.22 -18.61
CA GLN A 272 -1.67 8.20 -17.83
C GLN A 272 -0.86 9.05 -18.80
N MET A 273 -1.42 10.20 -19.18
CA MET A 273 -0.69 11.19 -19.95
C MET A 273 0.66 11.44 -19.25
N LEU A 274 1.76 11.11 -19.93
CA LEU A 274 3.05 11.75 -19.71
C LEU A 274 2.77 13.24 -19.54
N ASP A 275 3.36 13.88 -18.51
CA ASP A 275 3.19 15.30 -18.17
C ASP A 275 2.69 16.06 -19.40
N PRO A 276 1.38 16.39 -19.47
CA PRO A 276 0.87 17.06 -20.65
C PRO A 276 1.77 18.28 -20.82
N SER A 277 2.46 18.39 -21.95
CA SER A 277 3.08 19.65 -22.30
C SER A 277 1.94 20.65 -22.26
N VAL A 278 1.92 21.48 -21.22
CA VAL A 278 0.82 22.41 -21.00
C VAL A 278 0.81 23.30 -22.24
N ASP A 279 -0.20 23.12 -23.09
CA ASP A 279 -0.27 23.86 -24.35
C ASP A 279 -0.37 25.35 -24.00
N PRO A 280 0.66 26.17 -24.34
CA PRO A 280 0.64 27.59 -24.03
C PRO A 280 -0.57 28.30 -24.65
N SER A 281 -1.11 27.77 -25.75
CA SER A 281 -2.30 28.29 -26.41
C SER A 281 -3.54 28.17 -25.52
N LEU A 282 -3.73 27.02 -24.87
CA LEU A 282 -4.85 26.78 -23.95
C LEU A 282 -4.73 27.64 -22.69
N VAL A 283 -3.52 27.83 -22.17
CA VAL A 283 -3.28 28.75 -21.03
C VAL A 283 -3.64 30.18 -21.39
N LYS A 284 -3.26 30.65 -22.59
CA LYS A 284 -3.61 32.00 -23.07
C LYS A 284 -5.12 32.17 -23.28
N GLN A 285 -5.79 31.13 -23.78
CA GLN A 285 -7.26 31.12 -23.90
C GLN A 285 -7.93 31.21 -22.53
N ALA A 286 -7.49 30.42 -21.55
CA ALA A 286 -8.01 30.47 -20.18
C ALA A 286 -7.79 31.86 -19.53
N ALA A 287 -6.61 32.46 -19.68
CA ALA A 287 -6.33 33.81 -19.18
C ALA A 287 -7.25 34.87 -19.81
N THR A 288 -7.51 34.77 -21.12
CA THR A 288 -8.44 35.66 -21.83
C THR A 288 -9.86 35.52 -21.29
N MET A 289 -10.32 34.28 -21.06
CA MET A 289 -11.64 34.00 -20.50
C MET A 289 -11.78 34.55 -19.07
N ILE A 290 -10.76 34.38 -18.23
CA ILE A 290 -10.73 34.92 -16.86
C ILE A 290 -10.82 36.45 -16.89
N ASN A 291 -10.04 37.12 -17.75
CA ASN A 291 -10.03 38.58 -17.85
C ASN A 291 -11.36 39.19 -18.33
N GLN A 292 -12.17 38.42 -19.08
CA GLN A 292 -13.48 38.86 -19.57
C GLN A 292 -14.63 38.54 -18.59
N ALA A 293 -14.37 37.72 -17.58
CA ALA A 293 -15.39 37.26 -16.64
C ALA A 293 -15.86 38.39 -15.71
N GLN A 294 -17.18 38.55 -15.59
CA GLN A 294 -17.79 39.57 -14.72
C GLN A 294 -17.98 39.09 -13.27
N LYS A 295 -18.11 37.77 -13.07
CA LYS A 295 -18.33 37.13 -11.77
C LYS A 295 -17.54 35.82 -11.64
N PRO A 296 -16.20 35.86 -11.74
CA PRO A 296 -15.38 34.67 -11.62
C PRO A 296 -15.37 34.13 -10.19
N VAL A 297 -15.13 32.84 -10.04
CA VAL A 297 -14.85 32.17 -8.76
C VAL A 297 -13.74 31.14 -9.00
N ILE A 298 -12.74 31.10 -8.12
CA ILE A 298 -11.74 30.02 -8.11
C ILE A 298 -12.26 28.90 -7.22
N TYR A 299 -12.28 27.67 -7.75
CA TYR A 299 -12.56 26.47 -6.97
C TYR A 299 -11.29 25.63 -6.85
N ALA A 300 -10.64 25.70 -5.68
CA ALA A 300 -9.34 25.06 -5.44
C ALA A 300 -9.49 23.76 -4.64
N GLY A 301 -8.89 22.68 -5.14
CA GLY A 301 -8.83 21.39 -4.46
C GLY A 301 -7.41 21.01 -4.00
N ASN A 302 -7.24 19.76 -3.54
CA ASN A 302 -5.98 19.26 -2.99
C ASN A 302 -4.78 19.36 -3.95
N GLY A 303 -5.02 19.38 -5.27
CA GLY A 303 -3.97 19.53 -6.27
C GLY A 303 -3.10 20.78 -6.10
N ILE A 304 -3.62 21.86 -5.51
CA ILE A 304 -2.84 23.07 -5.24
C ILE A 304 -1.77 22.87 -4.15
N LEU A 305 -1.92 21.86 -3.29
CA LEU A 305 -0.99 21.54 -2.21
C LEU A 305 0.15 20.62 -2.64
N SER A 306 0.09 20.07 -3.87
CA SER A 306 1.14 19.20 -4.42
C SER A 306 2.48 19.90 -4.61
N SER A 307 2.50 21.23 -4.62
CA SER A 307 3.71 22.05 -4.68
C SER A 307 3.72 23.08 -3.54
N PRO A 308 4.85 23.28 -2.84
CA PRO A 308 4.98 24.32 -1.83
C PRO A 308 4.66 25.74 -2.34
N ALA A 309 4.83 25.97 -3.66
CA ALA A 309 4.52 27.25 -4.29
C ALA A 309 3.03 27.42 -4.60
N GLY A 310 2.24 26.35 -4.61
CA GLY A 310 0.85 26.36 -5.05
C GLY A 310 -0.05 27.34 -4.28
N PRO A 311 -0.08 27.33 -2.94
CA PRO A 311 -0.87 28.30 -2.17
C PRO A 311 -0.48 29.76 -2.44
N LYS A 312 0.82 30.03 -2.64
CA LYS A 312 1.33 31.37 -2.96
C LYS A 312 0.86 31.83 -4.34
N LEU A 313 0.91 30.95 -5.34
CA LEU A 313 0.45 31.24 -6.71
C LEU A 313 -1.07 31.42 -6.76
N LEU A 314 -1.83 30.60 -6.00
CA LEU A 314 -3.28 30.77 -5.85
C LEU A 314 -3.62 32.13 -5.26
N ALA A 315 -2.94 32.54 -4.18
CA ALA A 315 -3.14 33.85 -3.57
C ALA A 315 -2.81 34.99 -4.55
N GLN A 316 -1.72 34.87 -5.30
CA GLN A 316 -1.35 35.84 -6.32
C GLN A 316 -2.43 35.98 -7.40
N LEU A 317 -2.93 34.87 -7.94
CA LEU A 317 -4.00 34.88 -8.95
C LEU A 317 -5.29 35.51 -8.41
N ALA A 318 -5.70 35.11 -7.20
CA ALA A 318 -6.89 35.65 -6.55
C ALA A 318 -6.79 37.16 -6.32
N HIS A 319 -5.63 37.66 -5.86
CA HIS A 319 -5.41 39.08 -5.62
C HIS A 319 -5.34 39.89 -6.93
N GLN A 320 -4.63 39.40 -7.94
CA GLN A 320 -4.48 40.10 -9.22
C GLN A 320 -5.80 40.18 -10.00
N GLY A 321 -6.61 39.12 -9.94
CA GLY A 321 -7.91 39.08 -10.61
C GLY A 321 -9.09 39.56 -9.75
N ASN A 322 -8.85 39.91 -8.48
CA ASN A 322 -9.90 40.19 -7.49
C ASN A 322 -11.00 39.10 -7.46
N ILE A 323 -10.58 37.82 -7.46
CA ILE A 323 -11.47 36.66 -7.62
C ILE A 323 -11.70 35.99 -6.26
N PRO A 324 -12.96 35.80 -5.83
CA PRO A 324 -13.26 35.01 -4.64
C PRO A 324 -12.84 33.54 -4.81
N VAL A 325 -12.36 32.94 -3.73
CA VAL A 325 -11.87 31.55 -3.70
C VAL A 325 -12.77 30.69 -2.83
N CYS A 326 -13.21 29.55 -3.35
CA CYS A 326 -13.83 28.46 -2.61
C CYS A 326 -12.89 27.26 -2.64
N THR A 327 -12.81 26.50 -1.54
CA THR A 327 -11.98 25.31 -1.45
C THR A 327 -12.82 24.06 -1.19
N THR A 328 -12.34 22.91 -1.64
CA THR A 328 -12.87 21.62 -1.17
C THR A 328 -12.58 21.41 0.30
N GLU A 329 -13.20 20.39 0.90
CA GLU A 329 -12.76 19.90 2.21
C GLU A 329 -11.29 19.48 2.15
N ARG A 330 -10.59 19.74 3.26
CA ARG A 330 -9.21 19.32 3.44
C ARG A 330 -9.25 17.94 4.09
N GLN A 331 -9.05 16.91 3.29
CA GLN A 331 -8.80 15.55 3.79
C GLN A 331 -7.35 15.42 4.25
#